data_AF-A0A526TJ58-F1
#
_entry.id   AF-A0A526TJ58-F1
#
_cell.length_a   1.000
_cell.length_b   1.000
_cell.length_c   1.000
_cell.angle_alpha   90.00
_cell.angle_beta   90.00
_cell.angle_gamma   90.00
#
_symmetry.space_group_name_H-M   'P 1'
#
loop_
_entity.id
_entity.type
_entity.pdbx_description
1 polymer ?
#
loop_
_entity_poly.entity_id
_entity_poly.type
_entity_poly.pdbx_seq_one_letter_code
_entity_poly.pdbx_strand_id
1 'polypeptide(L)'
;KGRLRISAPLLFSQTAMGRIAAGFALKFPEVRLEVTTEDRAVDMIEEGYDLVIRVNPDPDESLIGRAFLRDRLVVVASPQLPRTGDPAPGVARGTGERQTWHVKTEAGRSAIEIEPVLALGTLIM
;
A
#
# COMPACT_ATOMS: atom_id res chain seq x y z
N LYS A 1 6.30 29.99 -1.42
CA LYS A 1 7.47 29.73 -2.30
C LYS A 1 8.43 28.70 -1.70
N GLY A 2 9.08 27.91 -2.55
CA GLY A 2 10.16 27.01 -2.14
C GLY A 2 10.11 25.67 -2.87
N ARG A 3 10.89 24.72 -2.38
CA ARG A 3 10.91 23.34 -2.85
C ARG A 3 10.28 22.45 -1.79
N LEU A 4 9.50 21.46 -2.20
CA LEU A 4 8.90 20.46 -1.33
C LEU A 4 9.25 19.06 -1.84
N ARG A 5 10.10 18.35 -1.11
CA ARG A 5 10.52 16.97 -1.40
C ARG A 5 9.60 15.98 -0.71
N ILE A 6 9.00 15.09 -1.49
CA ILE A 6 8.00 14.13 -1.04
C ILE A 6 8.48 12.72 -1.39
N SER A 7 8.47 11.81 -0.42
CA SER A 7 8.57 10.37 -0.70
C SER A 7 7.19 9.72 -0.61
N ALA A 8 6.82 8.89 -1.58
CA ALA A 8 5.51 8.23 -1.61
C ALA A 8 5.59 6.78 -2.16
N PRO A 9 4.63 5.90 -1.79
CA PRO A 9 4.63 4.51 -2.23
C PRO A 9 4.42 4.42 -3.74
N LEU A 10 4.99 3.40 -4.38
CA LEU A 10 4.98 3.27 -5.84
C LEU A 10 3.55 3.16 -6.38
N LEU A 11 2.75 2.24 -5.85
CA LEU A 11 1.37 2.02 -6.30
C LEU A 11 0.48 3.25 -6.06
N PHE A 12 0.62 3.91 -4.91
CA PHE A 12 -0.07 5.15 -4.62
C PHE A 12 0.31 6.25 -5.63
N SER A 13 1.58 6.29 -6.01
CA SER A 13 2.08 7.29 -6.94
C SER A 13 1.53 7.10 -8.35
N GLN A 14 1.46 5.85 -8.80
CA GLN A 14 0.88 5.47 -10.09
C GLN A 14 -0.63 5.74 -10.17
N THR A 15 -1.34 5.62 -9.04
CA THR A 15 -2.82 5.71 -9.02
C THR A 15 -3.36 7.10 -8.66
N ALA A 16 -2.68 7.86 -7.81
CA ALA A 16 -3.22 9.10 -7.23
C ALA A 16 -2.26 10.30 -7.26
N MET A 17 -0.95 10.10 -7.05
CA MET A 17 -0.03 11.21 -6.78
C MET A 17 0.07 12.20 -7.93
N GLY A 18 0.02 11.75 -9.19
CA GLY A 18 0.05 12.65 -10.35
C GLY A 18 -1.08 13.69 -10.34
N ARG A 19 -2.32 13.27 -10.02
CA ARG A 19 -3.47 14.18 -9.90
C ARG A 19 -3.32 15.13 -8.72
N ILE A 20 -2.85 14.63 -7.58
CA ILE A 20 -2.63 15.43 -6.37
C ILE A 20 -1.54 16.49 -6.61
N ALA A 21 -0.40 16.09 -7.17
CA ALA A 21 0.73 16.96 -7.46
C ALA A 21 0.34 18.06 -8.45
N ALA A 22 -0.37 17.72 -9.53
CA ALA A 22 -0.85 18.70 -10.50
C ALA A 22 -1.81 19.72 -9.87
N GLY A 23 -2.78 19.26 -9.07
CA GLY A 23 -3.70 20.14 -8.36
C GLY A 23 -3.01 21.06 -7.36
N PHE A 24 -2.00 20.54 -6.65
CA PHE A 24 -1.21 21.34 -5.71
C PHE A 24 -0.36 22.39 -6.45
N ALA A 25 0.34 21.99 -7.52
CA ALA A 25 1.20 22.90 -8.29
C ALA A 25 0.41 24.05 -8.94
N LEU A 26 -0.82 23.79 -9.40
CA LEU A 26 -1.72 24.83 -9.91
C LEU A 26 -2.15 25.81 -8.81
N LYS A 27 -2.41 25.31 -7.60
CA LYS A 27 -2.85 26.14 -6.47
C LYS A 27 -1.70 26.93 -5.83
N PHE A 28 -0.48 26.41 -5.89
CA PHE A 28 0.71 26.99 -5.27
C PHE A 28 1.87 27.08 -6.27
N PRO A 29 1.80 27.98 -7.26
CA PRO A 29 2.75 28.03 -8.39
C PRO A 29 4.18 28.38 -7.98
N GLU A 30 4.38 28.97 -6.81
CA GLU A 30 5.71 29.29 -6.27
C GLU A 30 6.39 28.09 -5.58
N VAL A 31 5.70 26.95 -5.48
CA VAL A 31 6.24 25.73 -4.85
C VAL A 31 6.61 24.73 -5.93
N ARG A 32 7.87 24.30 -5.94
CA ARG A 32 8.35 23.22 -6.80
C ARG A 32 8.26 21.90 -6.05
N LEU A 33 7.45 20.97 -6.55
CA LEU A 33 7.36 19.61 -6.03
C LEU A 33 8.49 18.75 -6.59
N GLU A 34 9.14 17.97 -5.72
CA GLU A 34 10.02 16.86 -6.08
C GLU A 34 9.45 15.60 -5.44
N VAL A 35 9.00 14.64 -6.25
CA VAL A 35 8.38 13.41 -5.73
C VAL A 35 9.26 12.22 -6.07
N THR A 36 9.71 11.52 -5.03
CA THR A 36 10.39 10.21 -5.14
C THR A 36 9.38 9.11 -4.87
N THR A 37 9.36 8.09 -5.75
CA THR A 37 8.40 6.98 -5.67
C THR A 37 9.14 5.68 -5.33
N GLU A 38 9.03 5.24 -4.08
CA GLU A 38 9.71 4.05 -3.57
C GLU A 38 8.96 3.48 -2.35
N ASP A 39 9.02 2.16 -2.17
CA ASP A 39 8.29 1.45 -1.10
C ASP A 39 9.15 1.19 0.15
N ARG A 40 10.43 1.56 0.13
CA ARG A 40 11.30 1.39 1.29
C ARG A 40 10.98 2.41 2.40
N ALA A 41 11.32 2.03 3.64
CA ALA A 41 11.47 2.99 4.72
C ALA A 41 12.58 3.99 4.34
N VAL A 42 12.37 5.26 4.70
CA VAL A 42 13.29 6.36 4.45
C VAL A 42 13.54 7.07 5.77
N ASP A 43 14.76 7.54 5.98
CA ASP A 43 15.03 8.49 7.05
C ASP A 43 14.64 9.87 6.55
N MET A 44 13.55 10.42 7.09
CA MET A 44 13.01 11.70 6.64
C MET A 44 13.98 12.86 6.87
N ILE A 45 14.80 12.78 7.93
CA ILE A 45 15.72 13.85 8.34
C ILE A 45 17.02 13.75 7.54
N GLU A 46 17.66 12.58 7.56
CA GLU A 46 18.96 12.38 6.89
C GLU A 46 18.84 12.49 5.36
N GLU A 47 17.74 12.00 4.78
CA GLU A 47 17.52 12.05 3.33
C GLU A 47 16.89 13.39 2.87
N GLY A 48 16.54 14.25 3.84
CA GLY A 48 16.00 15.58 3.61
C GLY A 48 14.66 15.57 2.89
N TYR A 49 13.71 14.76 3.36
CA TYR A 49 12.32 14.80 2.89
C TYR A 49 11.51 15.76 3.75
N ASP A 50 10.66 16.57 3.11
CA ASP A 50 9.74 17.48 3.80
C ASP A 50 8.40 16.81 4.13
N LEU A 51 8.04 15.76 3.37
CA LEU A 51 6.85 14.95 3.59
C LEU A 51 7.10 13.50 3.15
N VAL A 52 6.62 12.55 3.96
CA VAL A 52 6.62 11.14 3.62
C VAL A 52 5.20 10.59 3.71
N ILE A 53 4.76 9.90 2.65
CA ILE A 53 3.50 9.15 2.61
C ILE A 53 3.84 7.67 2.73
N ARG A 54 3.26 6.96 3.70
CA ARG A 54 3.43 5.51 3.88
C ARG A 54 2.13 4.84 4.28
N VAL A 55 2.00 3.57 3.92
CA VAL A 55 0.89 2.71 4.33
C VAL A 55 1.28 2.10 5.67
N ASN A 56 0.47 2.33 6.70
CA ASN A 56 0.67 1.78 8.05
C ASN A 56 2.13 1.82 8.54
N PRO A 57 2.81 2.99 8.52
CA PRO A 57 4.19 3.07 9.01
C PRO A 57 4.25 2.72 10.51
N ASP A 58 5.39 2.22 10.94
CA ASP A 58 5.68 2.06 12.36
C ASP A 58 5.65 3.42 13.08
N PRO A 59 5.22 3.46 14.37
CA PRO A 59 5.26 4.69 15.14
C PRO A 59 6.70 5.21 15.29
N ASP A 60 6.88 6.51 15.03
CA ASP A 60 8.15 7.21 15.23
C ASP A 60 7.87 8.47 16.07
N GLU A 61 8.47 8.54 17.26
CA GLU A 61 8.27 9.64 18.20
C GLU A 61 8.90 10.96 17.73
N SER A 62 9.82 10.92 16.77
CA SER A 62 10.44 12.10 16.17
C SER A 62 9.58 12.75 15.09
N LEU A 63 8.51 12.08 14.64
CA LEU A 63 7.70 12.50 13.50
C LEU A 63 6.25 12.80 13.91
N ILE A 64 5.63 13.74 13.19
CA ILE A 64 4.19 13.99 13.29
C ILE A 64 3.49 13.34 12.11
N GLY A 65 2.60 12.39 12.39
CA GLY A 65 1.80 11.68 11.40
C GLY A 65 0.33 12.11 11.40
N ARG A 66 -0.31 12.07 10.22
CA ARG A 66 -1.76 12.18 10.09
C ARG A 66 -2.28 11.18 9.06
N ALA A 67 -3.20 10.32 9.48
CA ALA A 67 -3.97 9.50 8.55
C ALA A 67 -4.87 10.39 7.69
N PHE A 68 -4.70 10.33 6.36
CA PHE A 68 -5.49 11.09 5.39
C PHE A 68 -6.29 10.19 4.42
N LEU A 69 -5.95 8.90 4.37
CA LEU A 69 -6.60 7.91 3.53
C LEU A 69 -6.70 6.59 4.30
N ARG A 70 -7.75 5.83 4.03
CA ARG A 70 -7.89 4.42 4.41
C ARG A 70 -8.27 3.64 3.18
N ASP A 71 -7.60 2.53 2.94
CA ASP A 71 -7.97 1.54 1.93
C ASP A 71 -8.51 0.27 2.61
N ARG A 72 -8.91 -0.69 1.78
CA ARG A 72 -9.35 -2.02 2.23
C ARG A 72 -8.72 -3.05 1.33
N LEU A 73 -8.00 -3.99 1.93
CA LEU A 73 -7.65 -5.22 1.25
C LEU A 73 -8.87 -6.13 1.20
N VAL A 74 -9.21 -6.62 0.00
CA VAL A 74 -10.30 -7.57 -0.22
C VAL A 74 -9.77 -8.81 -0.90
N VAL A 75 -10.34 -9.97 -0.55
CA VAL A 75 -10.08 -11.22 -1.27
C VAL A 75 -11.00 -11.27 -2.47
N VAL A 76 -10.43 -11.56 -3.63
CA VAL A 76 -11.15 -11.72 -4.89
C VAL A 76 -10.80 -13.07 -5.51
N ALA A 77 -11.74 -13.64 -6.24
CA ALA A 77 -11.56 -14.87 -6.99
C ALA A 77 -12.16 -14.71 -8.38
N SER A 78 -11.63 -15.48 -9.35
CA SER A 78 -12.30 -15.63 -10.64
C SER A 78 -13.71 -16.18 -10.43
N PRO A 79 -14.74 -15.70 -11.16
CA PRO A 79 -16.07 -16.30 -11.13
C PRO A 79 -16.09 -17.78 -11.51
N GLN A 80 -15.03 -18.27 -12.19
CA GLN A 80 -14.87 -19.67 -12.59
C GLN A 80 -14.28 -20.55 -11.48
N LEU A 81 -13.81 -19.97 -10.37
CA LEU A 81 -13.26 -20.75 -9.26
C LEU A 81 -14.41 -21.50 -8.55
N PRO A 82 -14.34 -22.84 -8.42
CA PRO A 82 -15.36 -23.61 -7.73
C PRO A 82 -15.48 -23.18 -6.25
N ARG A 83 -16.72 -23.07 -5.76
CA ARG A 83 -17.00 -22.66 -4.37
C ARG A 83 -16.59 -23.68 -3.29
N THR A 84 -16.16 -24.88 -3.70
CA THR A 84 -15.90 -26.03 -2.83
C THR A 84 -14.43 -26.44 -2.79
N GLY A 85 -13.52 -25.65 -3.38
CA GLY A 85 -12.09 -25.93 -3.30
C GLY A 85 -11.59 -25.60 -1.89
N ASP A 86 -11.43 -26.61 -1.05
CA ASP A 86 -10.78 -26.49 0.26
C ASP A 86 -9.62 -27.51 0.35
N PRO A 87 -8.34 -27.07 0.38
CA PRO A 87 -7.89 -25.67 0.28
C PRO A 87 -8.14 -25.07 -1.11
N ALA A 88 -8.38 -23.76 -1.16
CA ALA A 88 -8.58 -23.04 -2.42
C ALA A 88 -7.23 -22.72 -3.07
N PRO A 89 -7.06 -22.90 -4.40
CA PRO A 89 -5.86 -22.43 -5.07
C PRO A 89 -5.81 -20.89 -5.01
N GLY A 90 -4.67 -20.33 -4.62
CA GLY A 90 -4.53 -18.89 -4.47
C GLY A 90 -3.16 -18.34 -4.84
N VAL A 91 -3.12 -17.02 -4.99
CA VAL A 91 -1.87 -16.27 -5.16
C VAL A 91 -1.40 -15.82 -3.79
N ALA A 92 -0.31 -16.42 -3.30
CA ALA A 92 0.31 -16.06 -2.04
C ALA A 92 1.17 -14.80 -2.18
N ARG A 93 1.16 -13.99 -1.13
CA ARG A 93 2.10 -12.88 -0.93
C ARG A 93 3.20 -13.35 0.01
N GLY A 94 4.46 -13.02 -0.29
CA GLY A 94 5.60 -13.54 0.47
C GLY A 94 5.93 -14.99 0.10
N THR A 95 6.02 -15.88 1.09
CA THR A 95 6.41 -17.29 0.89
C THR A 95 5.31 -18.09 0.20
N GLY A 96 5.70 -19.08 -0.60
CA GLY A 96 4.79 -20.02 -1.28
C GLY A 96 4.27 -21.14 -0.39
N GLU A 97 4.28 -20.95 0.92
CA GLU A 97 3.78 -21.92 1.90
C GLU A 97 2.27 -21.79 2.07
N ARG A 98 1.61 -22.87 2.49
CA ARG A 98 0.17 -22.89 2.76
C ARG A 98 -0.20 -21.83 3.79
N GLN A 99 -1.30 -21.12 3.54
CA GLN A 99 -1.72 -19.95 4.34
C GLN A 99 -3.18 -20.06 4.74
N THR A 100 -3.51 -19.62 5.95
CA THR A 100 -4.90 -19.38 6.37
C THR A 100 -5.16 -17.88 6.30
N TRP A 101 -6.06 -17.47 5.41
CA TRP A 101 -6.47 -16.07 5.32
C TRP A 101 -7.69 -15.81 6.19
N HIS A 102 -7.52 -14.96 7.21
CA HIS A 102 -8.63 -14.47 8.02
C HIS A 102 -9.29 -13.27 7.35
N VAL A 103 -10.56 -13.43 6.96
CA VAL A 103 -11.34 -12.41 6.28
C VAL A 103 -12.53 -11.98 7.12
N LYS A 104 -12.95 -10.72 6.95
CA LYS A 104 -14.21 -10.22 7.51
C LYS A 104 -15.26 -10.21 6.40
N THR A 105 -16.37 -10.92 6.64
CA THR A 105 -17.54 -10.98 5.76
C THR A 105 -18.73 -10.29 6.42
N GLU A 106 -19.84 -10.13 5.69
CA GLU A 106 -21.10 -9.64 6.27
C GLU A 106 -21.63 -10.56 7.38
N ALA A 107 -21.38 -11.88 7.28
CA ALA A 107 -21.77 -12.87 8.28
C ALA A 107 -20.80 -12.97 9.48
N GLY A 108 -19.70 -12.21 9.48
CA GLY A 108 -18.68 -12.25 10.53
C GLY A 108 -17.29 -12.64 10.02
N ARG A 109 -16.40 -13.02 10.94
CA ARG A 109 -15.04 -13.48 10.61
C ARG A 109 -15.11 -14.89 10.01
N SER A 110 -14.36 -15.11 8.95
CA SER A 110 -14.19 -16.42 8.29
C SER A 110 -12.71 -16.67 8.02
N ALA A 111 -12.35 -17.94 7.89
CA ALA A 111 -11.01 -18.38 7.53
C ALA A 111 -11.07 -19.10 6.18
N ILE A 112 -10.11 -18.81 5.31
CA ILE A 112 -9.97 -19.45 4.00
C ILE A 112 -8.61 -20.12 3.97
N GLU A 113 -8.59 -21.44 3.80
CA GLU A 113 -7.37 -22.19 3.54
C GLU A 113 -6.92 -21.99 2.10
N ILE A 114 -5.68 -21.55 1.91
CA ILE A 114 -5.10 -21.27 0.60
C ILE A 114 -3.93 -22.20 0.33
N GLU A 115 -4.03 -22.94 -0.78
CA GLU A 115 -2.94 -23.67 -1.40
C GLU A 115 -2.29 -22.76 -2.47
N PRO A 116 -1.07 -22.25 -2.26
CA PRO A 116 -0.45 -21.33 -3.20
C PRO A 116 -0.14 -22.01 -4.54
N VAL A 117 -0.72 -21.48 -5.61
CA VAL A 117 -0.36 -21.87 -7.00
C VAL A 117 0.61 -20.88 -7.64
N LEU A 118 0.77 -19.71 -7.03
CA LEU A 118 1.72 -18.66 -7.38
C LEU A 118 2.12 -17.91 -6.11
N ALA A 119 3.38 -17.52 -5.99
CA ALA A 119 3.88 -16.69 -4.89
C ALA A 119 4.50 -15.40 -5.42
N LEU A 120 4.14 -14.27 -4.79
CA LEU A 120 4.64 -12.94 -5.11
C LEU A 120 5.58 -12.49 -3.98
N GLY A 121 6.85 -12.87 -4.09
CA GLY A 121 7.84 -12.70 -3.01
C GLY A 121 8.17 -11.26 -2.64
N THR A 122 8.00 -10.31 -3.56
CA THR A 122 8.27 -8.87 -3.33
C THR A 122 7.02 -8.07 -2.97
N LEU A 123 5.84 -8.68 -3.05
CA LEU A 123 4.58 -8.09 -2.58
C LEU A 123 4.34 -8.52 -1.15
N ILE A 124 5.04 -7.86 -0.24
CA ILE A 124 4.89 -7.99 1.21
C ILE A 124 4.02 -6.83 1.71
N MET A 125 3.01 -7.14 2.52
CA MET A 125 2.26 -6.13 3.29
C MET A 125 2.64 -6.22 4.74
#